data_AF-A0A2U4B2K1-F1
#
_entry.id   AF-A0A2U4B2K1-F1
#
_cell.length_a   1.000
_cell.length_b   1.000
_cell.length_c   1.000
_cell.angle_alpha   90.00
_cell.angle_beta   90.00
_cell.angle_gamma   90.00
#
_symmetry.space_group_name_H-M   'P 1'
#
loop_
_entity.id
_entity.type
_entity.pdbx_description
1 polymer ?
#
loop_
_entity_poly.entity_id
_entity_poly.type
_entity_poly.pdbx_seq_one_letter_code
_entity_poly.pdbx_strand_id
1 'polypeptide(L)'
;MDKPLISRHLVDSDGSLAEAPREVPKVGILGSGDFARSLATRLVGSGFSVVVGSRNPKRMAGLFPSAAQVTLQEEAVGSPEVIFVAMFREHYSTLCGLSDQLAGKILVDVSNPTQQEHLRHHESNAEYLASLFPTCTVVKAFNVISAWTLQAGPRDGNRQVPICSDQPEAKRAVLELAQAMGFTPVDMGSLASAREVEAMPLRLLPGWKVPALLALGLFVFFYTYNFIRDVLQPYLQEGKNKFYQLPVSVVNTTLPCVAYVLLSLVYLPGVVAAALQLRRGTKYRRFPDWLDHWLQHRKQMGLLSFFCAALHALYSFCLPLRRSHRYELVNQAVKQVLTNKSHLWIEEEVWRMEIYLSLGVLALGTLSLLAVTSLPSIANSLNWREFSFVQSTLGFVGLVLSTLHTLTYGWTRAFEESRYKFYLPPTFTLTLLVPCVVILAKGLFLLPCFSRRLSRIRRGWEKDGAVKFTLPVDCALAQKTSHV
;
A
#
# COMPACT_ATOMS: atom_id res chain seq x y z
N MET A 1 57.09 23.82 28.18
CA MET A 1 55.77 24.38 28.52
C MET A 1 54.82 23.96 27.41
N ASP A 2 53.93 22.97 27.51
CA ASP A 2 53.51 22.11 28.62
C ASP A 2 53.11 20.72 28.08
N LYS A 3 53.55 19.68 28.79
CA LYS A 3 52.90 18.37 28.96
C LYS A 3 52.11 18.44 30.29
N PRO A 4 51.30 17.45 30.75
CA PRO A 4 50.70 16.26 30.12
C PRO A 4 49.18 16.15 30.50
N LEU A 5 48.46 15.04 30.29
CA LEU A 5 48.23 14.05 31.37
C LEU A 5 47.85 12.66 30.81
N ILE A 6 48.54 11.68 31.40
CA ILE A 6 48.40 10.24 31.25
C ILE A 6 47.25 9.75 32.14
N SER A 7 46.48 8.77 31.66
CA SER A 7 45.91 7.73 32.53
C SER A 7 46.05 6.38 31.84
N ARG A 8 47.07 5.64 32.28
CA ARG A 8 47.23 4.20 32.10
C ARG A 8 46.32 3.53 33.13
N HIS A 9 45.39 2.69 32.69
CA HIS A 9 45.01 1.52 33.47
C HIS A 9 45.59 0.29 32.78
N LEU A 10 46.59 -0.28 33.45
CA LEU A 10 47.06 -1.64 33.25
C LEU A 10 45.95 -2.59 33.70
N VAL A 11 45.58 -3.52 32.82
CA VAL A 11 45.10 -4.84 33.23
C VAL A 11 45.94 -5.85 32.47
N ASP A 12 46.44 -6.80 33.23
CA ASP A 12 47.44 -7.78 32.89
C ASP A 12 47.13 -8.63 31.66
N SER A 13 48.25 -9.04 31.07
CA SER A 13 48.39 -10.22 30.22
C SER A 13 47.78 -11.45 30.89
N ASP A 14 46.79 -12.05 30.24
CA ASP A 14 46.67 -13.50 30.19
C ASP A 14 46.66 -13.93 28.73
N GLY A 15 47.69 -14.69 28.37
CA GLY A 15 47.77 -15.41 27.11
C GLY A 15 46.83 -16.60 27.09
N SER A 16 46.60 -17.10 25.88
CA SER A 16 45.95 -18.38 25.57
C SER A 16 44.43 -18.43 25.74
N LEU A 17 43.71 -17.82 24.79
CA LEU A 17 42.62 -18.51 24.10
C LEU A 17 42.65 -18.05 22.64
N ALA A 18 43.36 -18.78 21.78
CA ALA A 18 43.04 -18.74 20.36
C ALA A 18 41.58 -19.18 20.25
N GLU A 19 40.67 -18.25 19.92
CA GLU A 19 39.33 -18.61 19.45
C GLU A 19 39.56 -19.65 18.34
N ALA A 20 39.12 -20.88 18.57
CA ALA A 20 39.09 -21.89 17.51
C ALA A 20 38.43 -21.25 16.28
N PRO A 21 38.93 -21.47 15.05
CA PRO A 21 38.32 -20.90 13.87
C PRO A 21 36.83 -21.26 13.91
N ARG A 22 35.95 -20.26 14.07
CA ARG A 22 34.50 -20.48 14.00
C ARG A 22 34.29 -21.19 12.66
N GLU A 23 33.86 -22.44 12.71
CA GLU A 23 33.60 -23.20 11.49
C GLU A 23 32.67 -22.36 10.63
N VAL A 24 33.11 -22.07 9.41
CA VAL A 24 32.33 -21.26 8.49
C VAL A 24 31.02 -22.01 8.23
N PRO A 25 29.84 -21.43 8.57
CA PRO A 25 28.59 -22.18 8.48
C PRO A 25 28.36 -22.65 7.06
N LYS A 26 28.12 -23.96 6.91
CA LYS A 26 27.90 -24.61 5.61
C LYS A 26 26.43 -24.58 5.23
N VAL A 27 26.13 -24.09 4.04
CA VAL A 27 24.78 -24.01 3.48
C VAL A 27 24.70 -24.84 2.21
N GLY A 28 23.68 -25.70 2.14
CA GLY A 28 23.40 -26.53 0.97
C GLY A 28 22.47 -25.84 -0.03
N ILE A 29 22.66 -26.10 -1.31
CA ILE A 29 21.72 -25.70 -2.38
C ILE A 29 21.48 -26.90 -3.28
N LEU A 30 20.23 -27.33 -3.42
CA LEU A 30 19.80 -28.32 -4.40
C LEU A 30 19.25 -27.61 -5.64
N GLY A 31 19.92 -27.80 -6.77
CA GLY A 31 19.57 -27.16 -8.04
C GLY A 31 20.75 -26.40 -8.65
N SER A 32 20.75 -26.28 -9.98
CA SER A 32 21.84 -25.67 -10.76
C SER A 32 21.38 -24.56 -11.71
N GLY A 33 20.18 -24.02 -11.50
CA GLY A 33 19.61 -22.94 -12.30
C GLY A 33 20.10 -21.54 -11.88
N ASP A 34 19.52 -20.52 -12.52
CA ASP A 34 19.90 -19.11 -12.29
C ASP A 34 19.73 -18.67 -10.83
N PHE A 35 18.61 -19.04 -10.20
CA PHE A 35 18.36 -18.69 -8.80
C PHE A 35 19.37 -19.36 -7.86
N ALA A 36 19.68 -20.64 -8.08
CA ALA A 36 20.67 -21.38 -7.29
C ALA A 36 22.06 -20.73 -7.39
N ARG A 37 22.47 -20.34 -8.60
CA ARG A 37 23.73 -19.63 -8.85
C ARG A 37 23.77 -18.28 -8.14
N SER A 38 22.73 -17.47 -8.29
CA SER A 38 22.65 -16.16 -7.64
C SER A 38 22.67 -16.27 -6.11
N LEU A 39 21.96 -17.27 -5.57
CA LEU A 39 21.95 -17.55 -4.14
C LEU A 39 23.33 -17.97 -3.64
N ALA A 40 24.03 -18.85 -4.38
CA ALA A 40 25.40 -19.23 -4.07
C ALA A 40 26.35 -18.03 -4.08
N THR A 41 26.26 -17.15 -5.09
CA THR A 41 27.04 -15.90 -5.15
C THR A 41 26.79 -15.03 -3.93
N ARG A 42 25.52 -14.88 -3.51
CA ARG A 42 25.19 -14.05 -2.34
C ARG A 42 25.71 -14.65 -1.04
N LEU A 43 25.51 -15.95 -0.83
CA LEU A 43 25.96 -16.67 0.36
C LEU A 43 27.49 -16.63 0.51
N VAL A 44 28.23 -16.92 -0.57
CA VAL A 44 29.69 -16.79 -0.60
C VAL A 44 30.12 -15.35 -0.29
N GLY A 45 29.48 -14.36 -0.92
CA GLY A 45 29.77 -12.94 -0.67
C GLY A 45 29.43 -12.47 0.75
N SER A 46 28.60 -13.23 1.48
CA SER A 46 28.25 -13.01 2.88
C SER A 46 29.07 -13.85 3.86
N GLY A 47 30.08 -14.59 3.38
CA GLY A 47 31.00 -15.34 4.22
C GLY A 47 30.55 -16.77 4.57
N PHE A 48 29.55 -17.33 3.88
CA PHE A 48 29.13 -18.72 4.07
C PHE A 48 29.91 -19.68 3.17
N SER A 49 30.13 -20.91 3.66
CA SER A 49 30.63 -22.02 2.84
C SER A 49 29.43 -22.65 2.12
N VAL A 50 29.47 -22.75 0.79
CA VAL A 50 28.32 -23.20 0.00
C VAL A 50 28.65 -24.51 -0.70
N VAL A 51 27.78 -25.50 -0.53
CA VAL A 51 27.80 -26.75 -1.29
C VAL A 51 26.56 -26.85 -2.17
N VAL A 52 26.75 -27.15 -3.45
CA VAL A 52 25.70 -27.17 -4.46
C VAL A 52 25.55 -28.57 -5.00
N GLY A 53 24.36 -29.16 -4.83
CA GLY A 53 23.96 -30.44 -5.39
C GLY A 53 23.38 -30.29 -6.79
N SER A 54 24.08 -30.83 -7.78
CA SER A 54 23.69 -30.84 -9.19
C SER A 54 23.66 -32.28 -9.73
N ARG A 55 22.75 -32.55 -10.66
CA ARG A 55 22.73 -33.82 -11.42
C ARG A 55 23.93 -33.98 -12.36
N ASN A 56 24.57 -32.87 -12.75
CA ASN A 56 25.76 -32.88 -13.60
C ASN A 56 26.76 -31.83 -13.09
N PRO A 57 27.52 -32.15 -12.02
CA PRO A 57 28.40 -31.19 -11.36
C PRO A 57 29.55 -30.73 -12.26
N LYS A 58 30.14 -31.65 -13.07
CA LYS A 58 31.23 -31.34 -14.00
C LYS A 58 30.88 -30.22 -14.98
N ARG A 59 29.64 -30.23 -15.51
CA ARG A 59 29.17 -29.20 -16.44
C ARG A 59 28.85 -27.87 -15.74
N MET A 60 28.42 -27.92 -14.48
CA MET A 60 27.88 -26.76 -13.77
C MET A 60 28.91 -26.00 -12.94
N ALA A 61 30.00 -26.65 -12.52
CA ALA A 61 31.02 -26.03 -11.67
C ALA A 61 31.53 -24.68 -12.20
N GLY A 62 31.78 -24.57 -13.52
CA GLY A 62 32.28 -23.33 -14.12
C GLY A 62 31.29 -22.16 -14.18
N LEU A 63 30.00 -22.38 -13.85
CA LEU A 63 28.99 -21.32 -13.81
C LEU A 63 28.75 -20.77 -12.40
N PHE A 64 29.22 -21.47 -11.37
CA PHE A 64 29.07 -21.09 -9.98
C PHE A 64 30.31 -20.29 -9.49
N PRO A 65 30.20 -19.51 -8.41
CA PRO A 65 31.38 -18.84 -7.85
C PRO A 65 32.43 -19.86 -7.44
N SER A 66 33.71 -19.58 -7.70
CA SER A 66 34.82 -20.53 -7.49
C SER A 66 34.96 -21.02 -6.04
N ALA A 67 34.43 -20.27 -5.08
CA ALA A 67 34.42 -20.64 -3.66
C ALA A 67 33.26 -21.57 -3.26
N ALA A 68 32.28 -21.82 -4.13
CA ALA A 68 31.22 -22.79 -3.89
C ALA A 68 31.61 -24.17 -4.44
N GLN A 69 31.41 -25.21 -3.64
CA GLN A 69 31.68 -26.58 -4.04
C GLN A 69 30.48 -27.17 -4.77
N VAL A 70 30.60 -27.40 -6.08
CA VAL A 70 29.55 -28.06 -6.88
C VAL A 70 29.82 -29.56 -6.95
N THR A 71 28.90 -30.37 -6.43
CA THR A 71 29.00 -31.84 -6.41
C THR A 71 27.66 -32.53 -6.74
N LEU A 72 27.62 -33.86 -6.66
CA LEU A 72 26.40 -34.67 -6.80
C LEU A 72 25.42 -34.37 -5.67
N GLN A 73 24.13 -34.58 -5.92
CA GLN A 73 23.07 -34.23 -4.96
C GLN A 73 23.21 -34.99 -3.63
N GLU A 74 23.56 -36.28 -3.68
CA GLU A 74 23.80 -37.12 -2.51
C GLU A 74 24.92 -36.55 -1.62
N GLU A 75 26.06 -36.21 -2.21
CA GLU A 75 27.18 -35.66 -1.45
C GLU A 75 26.88 -34.26 -0.87
N ALA A 76 26.13 -33.44 -1.61
CA ALA A 76 25.85 -32.06 -1.24
C ALA A 76 24.91 -31.94 -0.02
N VAL A 77 24.03 -32.92 0.20
CA VAL A 77 23.09 -32.89 1.32
C VAL A 77 23.69 -33.40 2.63
N GLY A 78 24.81 -34.13 2.58
CA GLY A 78 25.41 -34.76 3.76
C GLY A 78 25.82 -33.76 4.85
N SER A 79 26.63 -32.75 4.50
CA SER A 79 27.23 -31.84 5.48
C SER A 79 26.36 -30.68 6.00
N PRO A 80 25.50 -30.00 5.21
CA PRO A 80 24.79 -28.80 5.68
C PRO A 80 23.55 -29.14 6.52
N GLU A 81 23.23 -28.29 7.50
CA GLU A 81 21.96 -28.36 8.26
C GLU A 81 20.81 -27.65 7.54
N VAL A 82 21.12 -26.56 6.82
CA VAL A 82 20.16 -25.76 6.04
C VAL A 82 20.41 -26.00 4.56
N ILE A 83 19.37 -26.43 3.84
CA ILE A 83 19.43 -26.76 2.42
C ILE A 83 18.34 -25.97 1.67
N PHE A 84 18.75 -25.15 0.72
CA PHE A 84 17.86 -24.46 -0.18
C PHE A 84 17.42 -25.37 -1.33
N VAL A 85 16.11 -25.54 -1.51
CA VAL A 85 15.54 -26.30 -2.62
C VAL A 85 15.25 -25.35 -3.78
N ALA A 86 16.28 -25.06 -4.59
CA ALA A 86 16.23 -24.14 -5.72
C ALA A 86 15.83 -24.87 -7.03
N MET A 87 14.69 -25.56 -6.99
CA MET A 87 14.11 -26.31 -8.11
C MET A 87 12.62 -26.00 -8.27
N PHE A 88 12.06 -26.31 -9.43
CA PHE A 88 10.61 -26.21 -9.65
C PHE A 88 9.84 -27.35 -8.99
N ARG A 89 8.57 -27.10 -8.65
CA ARG A 89 7.68 -28.03 -7.92
C ARG A 89 7.63 -29.40 -8.58
N GLU A 90 7.56 -29.48 -9.92
CA GLU A 90 7.45 -30.77 -10.62
C GLU A 90 8.66 -31.69 -10.43
N HIS A 91 9.79 -31.15 -9.93
CA HIS A 91 11.01 -31.91 -9.69
C HIS A 91 11.20 -32.30 -8.22
N TYR A 92 10.31 -31.93 -7.29
CA TYR A 92 10.50 -32.22 -5.87
C TYR A 92 10.57 -33.71 -5.56
N SER A 93 9.72 -34.52 -6.20
CA SER A 93 9.70 -35.97 -6.01
C SER A 93 10.98 -36.67 -6.46
N THR A 94 11.78 -36.04 -7.33
CA THR A 94 13.09 -36.59 -7.74
C THR A 94 14.10 -36.62 -6.60
N LEU A 95 13.88 -35.83 -5.54
CA LEU A 95 14.72 -35.80 -4.35
C LEU A 95 14.36 -36.89 -3.33
N CYS A 96 13.27 -37.65 -3.51
CA CYS A 96 12.83 -38.64 -2.52
C CYS A 96 13.85 -39.77 -2.29
N GLY A 97 14.77 -40.01 -3.23
CA GLY A 97 15.90 -40.92 -3.03
C GLY A 97 16.92 -40.44 -1.99
N LEU A 98 16.87 -39.17 -1.59
CA LEU A 98 17.76 -38.55 -0.61
C LEU A 98 17.14 -38.45 0.80
N SER A 99 15.92 -38.96 0.99
CA SER A 99 15.14 -38.77 2.22
C SER A 99 15.91 -39.14 3.49
N ASP A 100 16.65 -40.25 3.48
CA ASP A 100 17.42 -40.71 4.65
C ASP A 100 18.53 -39.73 5.02
N GLN A 101 19.21 -39.15 4.02
CA GLN A 101 20.27 -38.17 4.24
C GLN A 101 19.72 -36.79 4.62
N LEU A 102 18.49 -36.50 4.22
CA LEU A 102 17.81 -35.24 4.54
C LEU A 102 17.16 -35.24 5.92
N ALA A 103 16.98 -36.40 6.55
CA ALA A 103 16.31 -36.53 7.84
C ALA A 103 16.86 -35.54 8.89
N GLY A 104 15.95 -34.78 9.53
CA GLY A 104 16.27 -33.78 10.55
C GLY A 104 16.80 -32.44 10.02
N LYS A 105 16.97 -32.28 8.69
CA LYS A 105 17.49 -31.04 8.11
C LYS A 105 16.39 -30.00 7.87
N ILE A 106 16.84 -28.76 7.69
CA ILE A 106 15.99 -27.62 7.35
C ILE A 106 15.97 -27.48 5.84
N LEU A 107 14.80 -27.65 5.23
CA LEU A 107 14.57 -27.44 3.80
C LEU A 107 13.96 -26.07 3.57
N VAL A 108 14.66 -25.21 2.84
CA VAL A 108 14.16 -23.87 2.49
C VAL A 108 13.52 -23.92 1.11
N ASP A 109 12.19 -23.85 1.06
CA ASP A 109 11.42 -23.74 -0.18
C ASP A 109 11.48 -22.29 -0.69
N VAL A 110 12.14 -22.11 -1.84
CA VAL A 110 12.28 -20.81 -2.54
C VAL A 110 11.44 -20.72 -3.80
N SER A 111 10.56 -21.69 -4.03
CA SER A 111 9.79 -21.76 -5.27
C SER A 111 8.83 -20.58 -5.40
N ASN A 112 8.65 -20.09 -6.61
CA ASN A 112 7.69 -19.05 -6.93
C ASN A 112 6.72 -19.61 -7.99
N PRO A 113 5.55 -20.14 -7.59
CA PRO A 113 4.63 -20.75 -8.53
C PRO A 113 4.06 -19.71 -9.49
N THR A 114 3.75 -20.13 -10.71
CA THR A 114 2.95 -19.32 -11.63
C THR A 114 1.52 -19.17 -11.12
N GLN A 115 0.78 -18.20 -11.66
CA GLN A 115 -0.63 -18.01 -11.28
C GLN A 115 -1.47 -19.26 -11.55
N GLN A 116 -1.19 -19.99 -12.63
CA GLN A 116 -1.89 -21.21 -12.97
C GLN A 116 -1.60 -22.34 -11.96
N GLU A 117 -0.34 -22.51 -11.57
CA GLU A 117 0.06 -23.49 -10.56
C GLU A 117 -0.57 -23.21 -9.20
N HIS A 118 -0.52 -21.94 -8.76
CA HIS A 118 -1.10 -21.51 -7.48
C HIS A 118 -2.62 -21.73 -7.38
N LEU A 119 -3.33 -21.62 -8.51
CA LEU A 119 -4.76 -21.89 -8.60
C LEU A 119 -5.08 -23.39 -8.74
N ARG A 120 -4.20 -24.15 -9.40
CA ARG A 120 -4.37 -25.60 -9.61
C ARG A 120 -4.17 -26.41 -8.33
N HIS A 121 -3.21 -26.02 -7.50
CA HIS A 121 -2.86 -26.74 -6.28
C HIS A 121 -3.55 -26.12 -5.06
N HIS A 122 -4.18 -26.97 -4.24
CA HIS A 122 -4.83 -26.52 -3.01
C HIS A 122 -3.82 -26.23 -1.90
N GLU A 123 -2.79 -27.07 -1.78
CA GLU A 123 -1.66 -26.87 -0.87
C GLU A 123 -0.57 -26.02 -1.54
N SER A 124 0.17 -25.26 -0.72
CA SER A 124 1.36 -24.53 -1.15
C SER A 124 2.48 -25.48 -1.58
N ASN A 125 3.48 -24.96 -2.31
CA ASN A 125 4.64 -25.78 -2.67
C ASN A 125 5.44 -26.20 -1.42
N ALA A 126 5.51 -25.33 -0.41
CA ALA A 126 6.17 -25.63 0.85
C ALA A 126 5.46 -26.73 1.66
N GLU A 127 4.12 -26.73 1.73
CA GLU A 127 3.35 -27.82 2.34
C GLU A 127 3.52 -29.13 1.56
N TYR A 128 3.52 -29.07 0.22
CA TYR A 128 3.79 -30.23 -0.61
C TYR A 128 5.20 -30.79 -0.37
N LEU A 129 6.22 -29.92 -0.28
CA LEU A 129 7.59 -30.33 0.06
C LEU A 129 7.65 -30.99 1.45
N ALA A 130 6.92 -30.45 2.43
CA ALA A 130 6.84 -31.04 3.77
C ALA A 130 6.19 -32.43 3.75
N SER A 131 5.17 -32.63 2.89
CA SER A 131 4.54 -33.94 2.73
C SER A 131 5.47 -35.00 2.14
N LEU A 132 6.43 -34.59 1.29
CA LEU A 132 7.43 -35.48 0.70
C LEU A 132 8.56 -35.83 1.69
N PHE A 133 8.87 -34.93 2.61
CA PHE A 133 9.98 -35.07 3.56
C PHE A 133 9.50 -34.83 5.01
N PRO A 134 8.70 -35.75 5.58
CA PRO A 134 8.08 -35.56 6.90
C PRO A 134 9.07 -35.55 8.06
N THR A 135 10.29 -36.07 7.86
CA THR A 135 11.38 -36.05 8.84
C THR A 135 12.19 -34.75 8.79
N CYS A 136 11.92 -33.87 7.81
CA CYS A 136 12.56 -32.57 7.66
C CYS A 136 11.65 -31.46 8.17
N THR A 137 12.24 -30.31 8.43
CA THR A 137 11.48 -29.08 8.68
C THR A 137 11.53 -28.19 7.46
N VAL A 138 10.37 -27.82 6.94
CA VAL A 138 10.27 -26.89 5.80
C VAL A 138 10.12 -25.45 6.27
N VAL A 139 10.85 -24.54 5.63
CA VAL A 139 10.74 -23.09 5.78
C VAL A 139 10.46 -22.47 4.41
N LYS A 140 9.40 -21.69 4.27
CA LYS A 140 9.18 -20.87 3.07
C LYS A 140 9.97 -19.57 3.19
N ALA A 141 10.81 -19.26 2.22
CA ALA A 141 11.57 -18.01 2.19
C ALA A 141 12.02 -17.62 0.78
N PHE A 142 12.48 -16.37 0.59
CA PHE A 142 13.15 -15.85 -0.62
C PHE A 142 12.38 -15.85 -1.95
N ASN A 143 11.16 -16.39 -2.02
CA ASN A 143 10.35 -16.41 -3.25
C ASN A 143 10.01 -15.01 -3.81
N VAL A 144 10.03 -13.97 -2.96
CA VAL A 144 9.80 -12.57 -3.37
C VAL A 144 11.07 -11.85 -3.85
N ILE A 145 12.23 -12.48 -3.74
CA ILE A 145 13.52 -11.90 -4.13
C ILE A 145 13.88 -12.40 -5.53
N SER A 146 14.31 -11.49 -6.40
CA SER A 146 14.75 -11.87 -7.74
C SER A 146 16.19 -12.42 -7.72
N ALA A 147 16.50 -13.29 -8.69
CA ALA A 147 17.87 -13.78 -8.88
C ALA A 147 18.88 -12.63 -9.11
N TRP A 148 18.46 -11.54 -9.76
CA TRP A 148 19.29 -10.35 -9.96
C TRP A 148 19.60 -9.63 -8.65
N THR A 149 18.60 -9.48 -7.77
CA THR A 149 18.77 -8.84 -6.45
C THR A 149 19.78 -9.60 -5.58
N LEU A 150 19.79 -10.93 -5.65
CA LEU A 150 20.78 -11.75 -4.96
C LEU A 150 22.21 -11.50 -5.49
N GLN A 151 22.39 -11.31 -6.81
CA GLN A 151 23.71 -11.04 -7.40
C GLN A 151 24.23 -9.63 -7.11
N ALA A 152 23.41 -8.60 -7.34
CA ALA A 152 23.80 -7.20 -7.16
C ALA A 152 23.88 -6.78 -5.67
N GLY A 153 23.23 -7.58 -4.80
CA GLY A 153 22.98 -7.29 -3.40
C GLY A 153 21.74 -6.43 -3.19
N PRO A 154 21.14 -6.46 -1.98
CA PRO A 154 19.97 -5.66 -1.64
C PRO A 154 20.34 -4.18 -1.47
N ARG A 155 20.50 -3.46 -2.59
CA ARG A 155 20.79 -2.02 -2.61
C ARG A 155 19.52 -1.19 -2.51
N ASP A 156 18.43 -1.67 -3.11
CA ASP A 156 17.15 -0.97 -3.22
C ASP A 156 16.16 -1.27 -2.08
N GLY A 157 15.03 -0.56 -2.05
CA GLY A 157 14.03 -0.59 -0.97
C GLY A 157 13.25 -1.91 -0.79
N ASN A 158 13.37 -2.88 -1.70
CA ASN A 158 12.72 -4.20 -1.55
C ASN A 158 13.67 -5.22 -0.91
N ARG A 159 13.89 -5.08 0.41
CA ARG A 159 14.77 -5.98 1.20
C ARG A 159 14.00 -7.01 2.01
N GLN A 160 12.67 -6.95 1.98
CA GLN A 160 11.85 -7.79 2.84
C GLN A 160 11.80 -9.22 2.33
N VAL A 161 12.09 -10.17 3.22
CA VAL A 161 11.97 -11.61 2.95
C VAL A 161 10.92 -12.17 3.90
N PRO A 162 9.69 -12.41 3.43
CA PRO A 162 8.66 -13.11 4.19
C PRO A 162 9.13 -14.54 4.48
N ILE A 163 9.05 -14.95 5.75
CA ILE A 163 9.51 -16.26 6.22
C ILE A 163 8.43 -16.88 7.09
N CYS A 164 8.05 -18.14 6.81
CA CYS A 164 7.13 -18.89 7.64
C CYS A 164 7.51 -20.38 7.75
N SER A 165 7.24 -20.97 8.91
CA SER A 165 7.53 -22.36 9.24
C SER A 165 6.84 -22.73 10.56
N ASP A 166 6.59 -24.02 10.77
CA ASP A 166 6.00 -24.55 12.01
C ASP A 166 7.02 -24.73 13.14
N GLN A 167 8.31 -24.84 12.82
CA GLN A 167 9.38 -24.99 13.82
C GLN A 167 10.09 -23.65 14.09
N PRO A 168 10.09 -23.14 15.32
CA PRO A 168 10.73 -21.86 15.66
C PRO A 168 12.25 -21.85 15.44
N GLU A 169 12.95 -22.95 15.73
CA GLU A 169 14.40 -23.05 15.62
C GLU A 169 14.86 -22.96 14.16
N ALA A 170 14.22 -23.73 13.28
CA ALA A 170 14.49 -23.70 11.85
C ALA A 170 14.18 -22.34 11.25
N LYS A 171 13.05 -21.74 11.66
CA LYS A 171 12.68 -20.39 11.24
C LYS A 171 13.76 -19.39 11.64
N ARG A 172 14.23 -19.43 12.89
CA ARG A 172 15.28 -18.54 13.40
C ARG A 172 16.58 -18.66 12.61
N ALA A 173 17.02 -19.87 12.31
CA ALA A 173 18.22 -20.09 11.48
C ALA A 173 18.09 -19.40 10.10
N VAL A 174 16.93 -19.50 9.46
CA VAL A 174 16.68 -18.85 8.15
C VAL A 174 16.53 -17.33 8.28
N LEU A 175 15.95 -16.81 9.38
CA LEU A 175 15.88 -15.38 9.68
C LEU A 175 17.30 -14.79 9.80
N GLU A 176 18.19 -15.43 10.56
CA GLU A 176 19.58 -15.03 10.77
C GLU A 176 20.38 -15.07 9.45
N LEU A 177 20.18 -16.13 8.65
CA LEU A 177 20.79 -16.27 7.33
C LEU A 177 20.34 -15.14 6.38
N ALA A 178 19.05 -14.78 6.37
CA ALA A 178 18.55 -13.65 5.61
C ALA A 178 19.19 -12.31 6.04
N GLN A 179 19.35 -12.09 7.35
CA GLN A 179 20.01 -10.89 7.89
C GLN A 179 21.50 -10.82 7.51
N ALA A 180 22.23 -11.93 7.61
CA ALA A 180 23.64 -12.02 7.20
C ALA A 180 23.82 -11.76 5.69
N MET A 181 22.82 -12.13 4.89
CA MET A 181 22.73 -11.77 3.47
C MET A 181 22.26 -10.33 3.22
N GLY A 182 22.11 -9.49 4.26
CA GLY A 182 21.74 -8.08 4.15
C GLY A 182 20.26 -7.82 3.84
N PHE A 183 19.40 -8.83 3.96
CA PHE A 183 17.96 -8.69 3.82
C PHE A 183 17.29 -8.38 5.17
N THR A 184 16.05 -7.94 5.12
CA THR A 184 15.20 -7.69 6.28
C THR A 184 14.16 -8.80 6.36
N PRO A 185 14.35 -9.83 7.18
CA PRO A 185 13.36 -10.89 7.27
C PRO A 185 12.07 -10.40 7.94
N VAL A 186 10.94 -10.99 7.54
CA VAL A 186 9.60 -10.71 8.10
C VAL A 186 8.95 -12.05 8.44
N ASP A 187 8.74 -12.33 9.73
CA ASP A 187 8.04 -13.55 10.16
C ASP A 187 6.55 -13.47 9.84
N MET A 188 6.06 -14.45 9.06
CA MET A 188 4.68 -14.59 8.61
C MET A 188 3.93 -15.71 9.36
N GLY A 189 4.52 -16.28 10.41
CA GLY A 189 3.89 -17.29 11.26
C GLY A 189 4.16 -18.74 10.82
N SER A 190 3.15 -19.59 10.92
CA SER A 190 3.23 -21.04 10.63
C SER A 190 3.33 -21.32 9.12
N LEU A 191 3.64 -22.58 8.77
CA LEU A 191 3.76 -22.99 7.36
C LEU A 191 2.44 -22.82 6.58
N ALA A 192 1.30 -22.81 7.26
CA ALA A 192 -0.01 -22.50 6.66
C ALA A 192 -0.05 -21.13 5.95
N SER A 193 0.79 -20.17 6.36
CA SER A 193 0.92 -18.87 5.69
C SER A 193 1.65 -18.94 4.35
N ALA A 194 2.31 -20.06 4.02
CA ALA A 194 3.16 -20.20 2.84
C ALA A 194 2.38 -19.97 1.54
N ARG A 195 1.10 -20.37 1.49
CA ARG A 195 0.24 -20.10 0.33
C ARG A 195 0.05 -18.61 0.08
N GLU A 196 -0.16 -17.81 1.12
CA GLU A 196 -0.27 -16.35 0.99
C GLU A 196 1.06 -15.72 0.57
N VAL A 197 2.18 -16.21 1.13
CA VAL A 197 3.53 -15.79 0.76
C VAL A 197 3.84 -16.10 -0.71
N GLU A 198 3.45 -17.26 -1.21
CA GLU A 198 3.55 -17.63 -2.64
C GLU A 198 2.71 -16.76 -3.55
N ALA A 199 1.58 -16.24 -3.07
CA ALA A 199 0.73 -15.33 -3.83
C ALA A 199 1.28 -13.90 -3.92
N MET A 200 2.29 -13.52 -3.12
CA MET A 200 2.78 -12.14 -3.09
C MET A 200 3.40 -11.69 -4.43
N PRO A 201 4.33 -12.44 -5.06
CA PRO A 201 4.92 -12.02 -6.35
C PRO A 201 3.92 -12.01 -7.50
N LEU A 202 2.84 -12.80 -7.39
CA LEU A 202 1.80 -12.93 -8.41
C LEU A 202 0.88 -11.70 -8.51
N ARG A 203 0.80 -10.89 -7.46
CA ARG A 203 -0.18 -9.81 -7.34
C ARG A 203 0.48 -8.45 -7.54
N LEU A 204 0.19 -7.80 -8.67
CA LEU A 204 0.55 -6.40 -8.85
C LEU A 204 -0.44 -5.48 -8.10
N LEU A 205 0.06 -4.80 -7.07
CA LEU A 205 -0.62 -3.75 -6.30
C LEU A 205 -2.09 -4.10 -5.91
N PRO A 206 -2.36 -5.24 -5.24
CA PRO A 206 -3.72 -5.73 -5.03
C PRO A 206 -4.62 -4.72 -4.28
N GLY A 207 -4.08 -4.03 -3.28
CA GLY A 207 -4.82 -3.02 -2.52
C GLY A 207 -5.16 -1.73 -3.29
N TRP A 208 -4.54 -1.51 -4.46
CA TRP A 208 -4.70 -0.29 -5.27
C TRP A 208 -5.63 -0.47 -6.46
N LYS A 209 -5.92 -1.70 -6.90
CA LYS A 209 -6.72 -1.97 -8.12
C LYS A 209 -8.08 -1.26 -8.08
N VAL A 210 -8.87 -1.50 -7.03
CA VAL A 210 -10.21 -0.92 -6.90
C VAL A 210 -10.16 0.61 -6.77
N PRO A 211 -9.35 1.21 -5.86
CA PRO A 211 -9.21 2.66 -5.75
C PRO A 211 -8.74 3.34 -7.03
N ALA A 212 -7.79 2.74 -7.76
CA ALA A 212 -7.25 3.32 -9.00
C ALA A 212 -8.29 3.30 -10.12
N LEU A 213 -9.02 2.20 -10.30
CA LEU A 213 -10.11 2.11 -11.27
C LEU A 213 -11.23 3.10 -10.93
N LEU A 214 -11.58 3.24 -9.65
CA LEU A 214 -12.54 4.24 -9.20
C LEU A 214 -12.08 5.67 -9.51
N ALA A 215 -10.83 6.01 -9.18
CA ALA A 215 -10.26 7.32 -9.46
C ALA A 215 -10.23 7.63 -10.97
N LEU A 216 -9.84 6.66 -11.80
CA LEU A 216 -9.85 6.78 -13.25
C LEU A 216 -11.27 6.97 -13.79
N GLY A 217 -12.23 6.17 -13.33
CA GLY A 217 -13.64 6.30 -13.72
C GLY A 217 -14.22 7.67 -13.37
N LEU A 218 -13.95 8.17 -12.15
CA LEU A 218 -14.33 9.52 -11.74
C LEU A 218 -13.66 10.59 -12.60
N PHE A 219 -12.38 10.43 -12.92
CA PHE A 219 -11.66 11.37 -13.79
C PHE A 219 -12.27 11.43 -15.18
N VAL A 220 -12.50 10.28 -15.83
CA VAL A 220 -13.10 10.21 -17.17
C VAL A 220 -14.50 10.84 -17.16
N PHE A 221 -15.31 10.54 -16.14
CA PHE A 221 -16.66 11.11 -15.99
C PHE A 221 -16.61 12.63 -15.89
N PHE A 222 -15.87 13.18 -14.91
CA PHE A 222 -15.81 14.63 -14.70
C PHE A 222 -15.09 15.36 -15.85
N TYR A 223 -14.08 14.75 -16.46
CA TYR A 223 -13.39 15.31 -17.62
C TYR A 223 -14.35 15.45 -18.79
N THR A 224 -15.12 14.40 -19.09
CA THR A 224 -16.12 14.41 -20.16
C THR A 224 -17.21 15.44 -19.87
N TYR A 225 -17.69 15.49 -18.63
CA TYR A 225 -18.67 16.49 -18.19
C TYR A 225 -18.17 17.93 -18.40
N ASN A 226 -16.95 18.22 -17.94
CA ASN A 226 -16.31 19.53 -18.08
C ASN A 226 -16.02 19.86 -19.55
N PHE A 227 -15.60 18.89 -20.36
CA PHE A 227 -15.41 19.06 -21.79
C PHE A 227 -16.70 19.46 -22.50
N ILE A 228 -17.80 18.73 -22.25
CA ILE A 228 -19.10 19.02 -22.85
C ILE A 228 -19.54 20.46 -22.49
N ARG A 229 -19.42 20.82 -21.22
CA ARG A 229 -19.88 22.11 -20.68
C ARG A 229 -19.01 23.31 -21.09
N ASP A 230 -17.69 23.18 -21.03
CA ASP A 230 -16.79 24.34 -21.16
C ASP A 230 -16.12 24.46 -22.53
N VAL A 231 -16.09 23.38 -23.32
CA VAL A 231 -15.50 23.38 -24.66
C VAL A 231 -16.54 23.12 -25.75
N LEU A 232 -17.31 22.02 -25.66
CA LEU A 232 -18.20 21.60 -26.74
C LEU A 232 -19.41 22.54 -26.90
N GLN A 233 -20.08 22.90 -25.82
CA GLN A 233 -21.25 23.79 -25.91
C GLN A 233 -20.89 25.17 -26.50
N PRO A 234 -19.87 25.92 -26.03
CA PRO A 234 -19.52 27.20 -26.64
C PRO A 234 -19.12 27.08 -28.12
N TYR A 235 -18.56 25.94 -28.51
CA TYR A 235 -18.24 25.66 -29.92
C TYR A 235 -19.52 25.49 -30.76
N LEU A 236 -20.51 24.73 -30.26
CA LEU A 236 -21.76 24.48 -30.97
C LEU A 236 -22.70 25.68 -31.03
N GLN A 237 -22.81 26.46 -29.94
CA GLN A 237 -23.76 27.57 -29.85
C GLN A 237 -23.21 28.91 -30.34
N GLU A 238 -21.93 29.19 -30.07
CA GLU A 238 -21.32 30.51 -30.32
C GLU A 238 -20.23 30.47 -31.41
N GLY A 239 -19.90 29.28 -31.95
CA GLY A 239 -18.80 29.10 -32.92
C GLY A 239 -17.40 29.36 -32.35
N LYS A 240 -17.26 29.48 -31.01
CA LYS A 240 -15.99 29.85 -30.37
C LYS A 240 -15.08 28.63 -30.17
N ASN A 241 -13.90 28.64 -30.79
CA ASN A 241 -12.90 27.58 -30.59
C ASN A 241 -12.20 27.73 -29.23
N LYS A 242 -12.51 26.83 -28.28
CA LYS A 242 -11.92 26.76 -26.93
C LYS A 242 -11.11 25.48 -26.67
N PHE A 243 -10.70 24.74 -27.70
CA PHE A 243 -10.00 23.46 -27.53
C PHE A 243 -8.66 23.57 -26.80
N TYR A 244 -8.02 24.74 -26.80
CA TYR A 244 -6.80 25.01 -26.02
C TYR A 244 -7.01 24.86 -24.49
N GLN A 245 -8.26 24.79 -24.02
CA GLN A 245 -8.58 24.60 -22.61
C GLN A 245 -8.38 23.16 -22.12
N LEU A 246 -8.36 22.18 -23.03
CA LEU A 246 -8.27 20.74 -22.71
C LEU A 246 -7.07 20.37 -21.82
N PRO A 247 -5.82 20.81 -22.09
CA PRO A 247 -4.65 20.30 -21.36
C PRO A 247 -4.51 20.84 -19.94
N VAL A 248 -5.08 22.01 -19.65
CA VAL A 248 -4.89 22.69 -18.36
C VAL A 248 -6.19 23.05 -17.68
N SER A 249 -7.11 23.75 -18.36
CA SER A 249 -8.32 24.27 -17.69
C SER A 249 -9.30 23.15 -17.36
N VAL A 250 -9.54 22.24 -18.30
CA VAL A 250 -10.44 21.08 -18.10
C VAL A 250 -9.83 20.11 -17.09
N VAL A 251 -8.51 19.87 -17.16
CA VAL A 251 -7.81 19.05 -16.16
C VAL A 251 -7.91 19.68 -14.76
N ASN A 252 -7.64 20.99 -14.63
CA ASN A 252 -7.65 21.67 -13.33
C ASN A 252 -9.06 21.83 -12.72
N THR A 253 -10.11 21.75 -13.54
CA THR A 253 -11.49 21.66 -13.03
C THR A 253 -11.88 20.22 -12.68
N THR A 254 -11.27 19.22 -13.30
CA THR A 254 -11.56 17.79 -13.08
C THR A 254 -10.85 17.23 -11.84
N LEU A 255 -9.55 17.50 -11.69
CA LEU A 255 -8.74 17.01 -10.58
C LEU A 255 -9.33 17.28 -9.17
N PRO A 256 -9.76 18.51 -8.83
CA PRO A 256 -10.37 18.75 -7.52
C PRO A 256 -11.67 17.97 -7.34
N CYS A 257 -12.46 17.76 -8.39
CA CYS A 257 -13.67 16.93 -8.33
C CYS A 257 -13.36 15.50 -7.90
N VAL A 258 -12.35 14.89 -8.53
CA VAL A 258 -11.91 13.52 -8.22
C VAL A 258 -11.33 13.46 -6.81
N ALA A 259 -10.44 14.40 -6.46
CA ALA A 259 -9.83 14.48 -5.14
C ALA A 259 -10.90 14.52 -4.03
N TYR A 260 -11.91 15.36 -4.24
CA TYR A 260 -12.93 15.67 -3.25
C TYR A 260 -13.95 14.54 -3.06
N VAL A 261 -14.38 13.90 -4.16
CA VAL A 261 -15.22 12.69 -4.08
C VAL A 261 -14.45 11.55 -3.41
N LEU A 262 -13.21 11.28 -3.82
CA LEU A 262 -12.39 10.23 -3.20
C LEU A 262 -12.19 10.47 -1.69
N LEU A 263 -11.90 11.71 -1.29
CA LEU A 263 -11.76 12.07 0.13
C LEU A 263 -13.05 11.76 0.91
N SER A 264 -14.20 12.07 0.33
CA SER A 264 -15.50 11.81 0.94
C SER A 264 -15.76 10.30 1.08
N LEU A 265 -15.37 9.51 0.08
CA LEU A 265 -15.47 8.04 0.09
C LEU A 265 -14.51 7.36 1.08
N VAL A 266 -13.49 8.06 1.61
CA VAL A 266 -12.68 7.57 2.75
C VAL A 266 -13.49 7.56 4.04
N TYR A 267 -14.32 8.59 4.28
CA TYR A 267 -15.05 8.76 5.55
C TYR A 267 -16.47 8.19 5.53
N LEU A 268 -17.10 8.10 4.35
CA LEU A 268 -18.46 7.58 4.19
C LEU A 268 -18.64 6.14 4.75
N PRO A 269 -17.73 5.18 4.56
CA PRO A 269 -17.84 3.84 5.17
C PRO A 269 -17.93 3.87 6.69
N GLY A 270 -17.22 4.81 7.33
CA GLY A 270 -17.25 4.98 8.78
C GLY A 270 -18.61 5.46 9.28
N VAL A 271 -19.26 6.35 8.51
CA VAL A 271 -20.63 6.82 8.77
C VAL A 271 -21.63 5.65 8.62
N VAL A 272 -21.53 4.89 7.52
CA VAL A 272 -22.38 3.71 7.28
C VAL A 272 -22.19 2.66 8.37
N ALA A 273 -20.95 2.37 8.76
CA ALA A 273 -20.64 1.43 9.84
C ALA A 273 -21.24 1.88 11.19
N ALA A 274 -21.16 3.18 11.51
CA ALA A 274 -21.78 3.73 12.72
C ALA A 274 -23.31 3.61 12.69
N ALA A 275 -23.94 3.90 11.54
CA ALA A 275 -25.38 3.72 11.35
C ALA A 275 -25.81 2.26 11.55
N LEU A 276 -25.06 1.32 10.97
CA LEU A 276 -25.31 -0.12 11.12
C LEU A 276 -25.13 -0.59 12.56
N GLN A 277 -24.10 -0.12 13.26
CA GLN A 277 -23.90 -0.42 14.69
C GLN A 277 -25.06 0.08 15.54
N LEU A 278 -25.53 1.32 15.30
CA LEU A 278 -26.70 1.88 16.01
C LEU A 278 -27.98 1.11 15.72
N ARG A 279 -28.20 0.72 14.46
CA ARG A 279 -29.35 -0.08 14.04
C ARG A 279 -29.35 -1.48 14.67
N ARG A 280 -28.19 -2.15 14.65
CA ARG A 280 -28.02 -3.50 15.20
C ARG A 280 -27.98 -3.51 16.72
N GLY A 281 -27.55 -2.41 17.35
CA GLY A 281 -27.38 -2.33 18.79
C GLY A 281 -26.25 -3.21 19.33
N THR A 282 -25.31 -3.64 18.50
CA THR A 282 -24.15 -4.45 18.87
C THR A 282 -22.98 -4.19 17.91
N LYS A 283 -21.75 -4.38 18.38
CA LYS A 283 -20.52 -4.35 17.56
C LYS A 283 -20.06 -5.73 17.09
N TYR A 284 -20.60 -6.82 17.65
CA TYR A 284 -20.06 -8.18 17.47
C TYR A 284 -20.55 -8.85 16.18
N ARG A 285 -21.56 -8.29 15.51
CA ARG A 285 -21.99 -8.76 14.18
C ARG A 285 -21.07 -8.22 13.09
N ARG A 286 -20.47 -9.14 12.31
CA ARG A 286 -19.64 -8.83 11.13
C ARG A 286 -20.35 -7.85 10.18
N PHE A 287 -19.59 -6.93 9.59
CA PHE A 287 -20.12 -6.07 8.53
C PHE A 287 -20.41 -6.88 7.27
N PRO A 288 -21.35 -6.44 6.42
CA PRO A 288 -21.49 -7.02 5.09
C PRO A 288 -20.16 -6.96 4.33
N ASP A 289 -19.85 -7.98 3.54
CA ASP A 289 -18.53 -8.11 2.90
C ASP A 289 -18.16 -6.89 2.06
N TRP A 290 -19.10 -6.30 1.31
CA TRP A 290 -18.83 -5.10 0.51
C TRP A 290 -18.34 -3.91 1.36
N LEU A 291 -18.84 -3.75 2.59
CA LEU A 291 -18.45 -2.67 3.49
C LEU A 291 -17.09 -2.94 4.11
N ASP A 292 -16.82 -4.20 4.44
CA ASP A 292 -15.53 -4.61 4.99
C ASP A 292 -14.39 -4.41 3.98
N HIS A 293 -14.58 -4.85 2.73
CA HIS A 293 -13.64 -4.59 1.63
C HIS A 293 -13.43 -3.09 1.42
N TRP A 294 -14.51 -2.28 1.44
CA TRP A 294 -14.39 -0.83 1.28
C TRP A 294 -13.60 -0.18 2.43
N LEU A 295 -13.78 -0.63 3.67
CA LEU A 295 -13.04 -0.15 4.83
C LEU A 295 -11.53 -0.40 4.73
N GLN A 296 -11.12 -1.49 4.08
CA GLN A 296 -9.71 -1.86 3.85
C GLN A 296 -9.02 -0.95 2.82
N HIS A 297 -9.77 -0.40 1.86
CA HIS A 297 -9.24 0.46 0.79
C HIS A 297 -9.14 1.95 1.15
N ARG A 298 -9.51 2.35 2.37
CA ARG A 298 -9.53 3.75 2.81
C ARG A 298 -8.18 4.45 2.66
N LYS A 299 -7.08 3.75 2.98
CA LYS A 299 -5.72 4.29 2.86
C LYS A 299 -5.40 4.68 1.42
N GLN A 300 -5.65 3.78 0.46
CA GLN A 300 -5.32 3.99 -0.95
C GLN A 300 -6.18 5.08 -1.58
N MET A 301 -7.49 5.11 -1.27
CA MET A 301 -8.36 6.21 -1.73
C MET A 301 -7.92 7.57 -1.18
N GLY A 302 -7.51 7.64 0.09
CA GLY A 302 -6.98 8.87 0.71
C GLY A 302 -5.69 9.36 0.04
N LEU A 303 -4.78 8.44 -0.30
CA LEU A 303 -3.54 8.78 -1.01
C LEU A 303 -3.81 9.26 -2.45
N LEU A 304 -4.73 8.63 -3.18
CA LEU A 304 -5.15 9.09 -4.51
C LEU A 304 -5.84 10.46 -4.47
N SER A 305 -6.68 10.67 -3.45
CA SER A 305 -7.30 11.96 -3.20
C SER A 305 -6.26 13.06 -2.98
N PHE A 306 -5.27 12.81 -2.12
CA PHE A 306 -4.16 13.73 -1.89
C PHE A 306 -3.35 14.00 -3.16
N PHE A 307 -3.04 12.96 -3.95
CA PHE A 307 -2.34 13.12 -5.23
C PHE A 307 -3.10 14.03 -6.19
N CYS A 308 -4.40 13.83 -6.37
CA CYS A 308 -5.23 14.69 -7.22
C CYS A 308 -5.31 16.12 -6.66
N ALA A 309 -5.38 16.31 -5.34
CA ALA A 309 -5.38 17.62 -4.70
C ALA A 309 -4.05 18.37 -4.89
N ALA A 310 -2.91 17.67 -4.78
CA ALA A 310 -1.59 18.23 -5.02
C ALA A 310 -1.40 18.65 -6.48
N LEU A 311 -1.83 17.82 -7.44
CA LEU A 311 -1.84 18.20 -8.85
C LEU A 311 -2.73 19.41 -9.10
N HIS A 312 -3.94 19.44 -8.53
CA HIS A 312 -4.83 20.60 -8.63
C HIS A 312 -4.16 21.89 -8.12
N ALA A 313 -3.46 21.82 -6.99
CA ALA A 313 -2.72 22.96 -6.47
C ALA A 313 -1.64 23.42 -7.47
N LEU A 314 -0.83 22.51 -8.01
CA LEU A 314 0.19 22.82 -9.01
C LEU A 314 -0.41 23.47 -10.27
N TYR A 315 -1.45 22.87 -10.84
CA TYR A 315 -2.14 23.43 -12.00
C TYR A 315 -2.72 24.83 -11.72
N SER A 316 -3.23 25.05 -10.51
CA SER A 316 -3.77 26.36 -10.08
C SER A 316 -2.67 27.41 -9.94
N PHE A 317 -1.51 27.07 -9.37
CA PHE A 317 -0.34 27.96 -9.32
C PHE A 317 0.21 28.30 -10.70
N CYS A 318 0.09 27.39 -11.67
CA CYS A 318 0.54 27.63 -13.04
C CYS A 318 -0.43 28.49 -13.88
N LEU A 319 -1.64 28.81 -13.40
CA LEU A 319 -2.63 29.57 -14.19
C LEU A 319 -2.11 30.91 -14.72
N PRO A 320 -1.42 31.75 -13.94
CA PRO A 320 -0.90 33.05 -14.42
C PRO A 320 0.23 32.91 -15.47
N LEU A 321 0.92 31.77 -15.51
CA LEU A 321 2.01 31.53 -16.45
C LEU A 321 1.52 31.26 -17.88
N ARG A 322 0.24 30.90 -18.04
CA ARG A 322 -0.36 30.53 -19.32
C ARG A 322 -0.48 31.74 -20.25
N ARG A 323 -0.08 31.57 -21.52
CA ARG A 323 -0.28 32.59 -22.56
C ARG A 323 -1.74 33.03 -22.70
N SER A 324 -2.69 32.08 -22.61
CA SER A 324 -4.11 32.40 -22.69
C SER A 324 -4.56 33.39 -21.62
N HIS A 325 -4.08 33.23 -20.38
CA HIS A 325 -4.42 34.14 -19.28
C HIS A 325 -3.76 35.51 -19.46
N ARG A 326 -2.50 35.55 -19.92
CA ARG A 326 -1.80 36.80 -20.24
C ARG A 326 -2.53 37.61 -21.31
N TYR A 327 -2.98 36.96 -22.39
CA TYR A 327 -3.75 37.65 -23.43
C TYR A 327 -5.10 38.15 -22.91
N GLU A 328 -5.78 37.38 -22.07
CA GLU A 328 -7.06 37.79 -21.48
C GLU A 328 -6.88 39.00 -20.54
N LEU A 329 -5.84 39.01 -19.71
CA LEU A 329 -5.50 40.14 -18.84
C LEU A 329 -5.20 41.41 -19.65
N VAL A 330 -4.41 41.30 -20.72
CA VAL A 330 -4.10 42.43 -21.61
C VAL A 330 -5.38 42.94 -22.30
N ASN A 331 -6.22 42.05 -22.81
CA ASN A 331 -7.49 42.42 -23.44
C ASN A 331 -8.43 43.13 -22.44
N GLN A 332 -8.49 42.68 -21.19
CA GLN A 332 -9.28 43.33 -20.14
C GLN A 332 -8.74 44.72 -19.79
N ALA A 333 -7.42 44.88 -19.69
CA ALA A 333 -6.77 46.17 -19.44
C ALA A 333 -7.02 47.17 -20.59
N VAL A 334 -6.88 46.74 -21.85
CA VAL A 334 -7.19 47.58 -23.01
C VAL A 334 -8.67 47.98 -23.01
N LYS A 335 -9.59 47.03 -22.77
CA LYS A 335 -11.02 47.31 -22.70
C LYS A 335 -11.35 48.31 -21.59
N GLN A 336 -10.69 48.22 -20.44
CA GLN A 336 -10.87 49.16 -19.33
C GLN A 336 -10.53 50.60 -19.77
N VAL A 337 -9.35 50.79 -20.36
CA VAL A 337 -8.87 52.10 -20.84
C VAL A 337 -9.85 52.68 -21.85
N LEU A 338 -10.31 51.87 -22.80
CA LEU A 338 -11.29 52.31 -23.80
C LEU A 338 -12.65 52.70 -23.20
N THR A 339 -13.04 52.09 -22.07
CA THR A 339 -14.29 52.42 -21.36
C THR A 339 -14.15 53.53 -20.31
N ASN A 340 -12.96 54.15 -20.20
CA ASN A 340 -12.64 55.22 -19.25
C ASN A 340 -13.03 54.91 -17.78
N LYS A 341 -12.89 53.66 -17.35
CA LYS A 341 -13.19 53.23 -15.97
C LYS A 341 -11.93 53.35 -15.10
N SER A 342 -11.99 54.20 -14.07
CA SER A 342 -10.86 54.52 -13.19
C SER A 342 -10.60 53.53 -12.04
N HIS A 343 -11.61 52.73 -11.64
CA HIS A 343 -11.50 51.81 -10.51
C HIS A 343 -12.09 50.43 -10.83
N LEU A 344 -11.28 49.37 -10.70
CA LEU A 344 -11.66 47.97 -10.94
C LEU A 344 -11.86 47.15 -9.66
N TRP A 345 -11.55 47.71 -8.50
CA TRP A 345 -11.60 46.97 -7.25
C TRP A 345 -13.04 46.68 -6.84
N ILE A 346 -13.33 45.39 -6.68
CA ILE A 346 -14.60 44.85 -6.23
C ILE A 346 -14.33 44.10 -4.92
N GLU A 347 -14.64 44.76 -3.80
CA GLU A 347 -14.35 44.28 -2.44
C GLU A 347 -14.81 42.83 -2.22
N GLU A 348 -16.03 42.50 -2.63
CA GLU A 348 -16.61 41.16 -2.47
C GLU A 348 -15.81 40.08 -3.22
N GLU A 349 -15.34 40.36 -4.44
CA GLU A 349 -14.57 39.39 -5.21
C GLU A 349 -13.18 39.15 -4.63
N VAL A 350 -12.57 40.19 -4.07
CA VAL A 350 -11.29 40.12 -3.38
C VAL A 350 -11.43 39.26 -2.12
N TRP A 351 -12.37 39.57 -1.24
CA TRP A 351 -12.62 38.76 -0.03
C TRP A 351 -12.90 37.31 -0.36
N ARG A 352 -13.75 37.05 -1.36
CA ARG A 352 -14.04 35.70 -1.83
C ARG A 352 -12.76 34.97 -2.20
N MET A 353 -11.90 35.58 -3.02
CA MET A 353 -10.63 35.00 -3.48
C MET A 353 -9.71 34.67 -2.31
N GLU A 354 -9.45 35.63 -1.44
CA GLU A 354 -8.53 35.49 -0.29
C GLU A 354 -8.99 34.37 0.65
N ILE A 355 -10.29 34.31 0.94
CA ILE A 355 -10.88 33.29 1.82
C ILE A 355 -10.73 31.89 1.22
N TYR A 356 -11.20 31.68 -0.01
CA TYR A 356 -11.17 30.33 -0.56
C TYR A 356 -9.73 29.87 -0.81
N LEU A 357 -8.82 30.75 -1.25
CA LEU A 357 -7.41 30.38 -1.42
C LEU A 357 -6.78 29.95 -0.09
N SER A 358 -6.97 30.73 0.97
CA SER A 358 -6.46 30.41 2.31
C SER A 358 -7.00 29.06 2.82
N LEU A 359 -8.30 28.82 2.68
CA LEU A 359 -8.92 27.54 3.04
C LEU A 359 -8.37 26.37 2.23
N GLY A 360 -8.10 26.58 0.94
CA GLY A 360 -7.50 25.56 0.07
C GLY A 360 -6.08 25.19 0.50
N VAL A 361 -5.27 26.18 0.89
CA VAL A 361 -3.91 25.96 1.41
C VAL A 361 -3.95 25.19 2.73
N LEU A 362 -4.81 25.59 3.67
CA LEU A 362 -4.97 24.89 4.95
C LEU A 362 -5.49 23.45 4.76
N ALA A 363 -6.41 23.24 3.83
CA ALA A 363 -6.90 21.91 3.47
C ALA A 363 -5.76 21.03 2.93
N LEU A 364 -4.98 21.53 1.97
CA LEU A 364 -3.84 20.80 1.39
C LEU A 364 -2.76 20.51 2.44
N GLY A 365 -2.46 21.47 3.32
CA GLY A 365 -1.54 21.26 4.45
C GLY A 365 -2.01 20.13 5.37
N THR A 366 -3.30 20.12 5.70
CA THR A 366 -3.90 19.05 6.52
C THR A 366 -3.82 17.69 5.81
N LEU A 367 -4.17 17.62 4.51
CA LEU A 367 -4.07 16.39 3.72
C LEU A 367 -2.63 15.89 3.59
N SER A 368 -1.65 16.80 3.51
CA SER A 368 -0.23 16.45 3.49
C SER A 368 0.19 15.73 4.78
N LEU A 369 -0.29 16.17 5.95
CA LEU A 369 -0.04 15.48 7.22
C LEU A 369 -0.63 14.06 7.23
N LEU A 370 -1.82 13.87 6.66
CA LEU A 370 -2.43 12.53 6.52
C LEU A 370 -1.61 11.62 5.59
N ALA A 371 -1.09 12.18 4.50
CA ALA A 371 -0.26 11.46 3.55
C ALA A 371 1.09 11.05 4.16
N VAL A 372 1.75 11.97 4.88
CA VAL A 372 3.02 11.69 5.58
C VAL A 372 2.83 10.61 6.64
N THR A 373 1.78 10.69 7.45
CA THR A 373 1.47 9.65 8.46
C THR A 373 0.99 8.32 7.87
N SER A 374 0.79 8.23 6.55
CA SER A 374 0.50 6.98 5.85
C SER A 374 1.75 6.19 5.46
N LEU A 375 2.94 6.81 5.56
CA LEU A 375 4.23 6.14 5.36
C LEU A 375 4.45 5.09 6.46
N PRO A 376 4.81 3.84 6.13
CA PRO A 376 4.97 2.79 7.15
C PRO A 376 5.95 3.14 8.26
N SER A 377 7.06 3.83 7.96
CA SER A 377 8.06 4.25 8.95
C SER A 377 7.49 5.18 10.03
N ILE A 378 6.57 6.08 9.65
CA ILE A 378 5.92 7.03 10.56
C ILE A 378 4.69 6.37 11.21
N ALA A 379 3.88 5.65 10.43
CA ALA A 379 2.70 4.97 10.96
C ALA A 379 3.07 3.98 12.07
N ASN A 380 4.19 3.26 11.92
CA ASN A 380 4.67 2.29 12.90
C ASN A 380 5.32 2.94 14.14
N SER A 381 5.68 4.23 14.08
CA SER A 381 6.23 4.96 15.23
C SER A 381 5.15 5.62 16.10
N LEU A 382 3.91 5.68 15.62
CA LEU A 382 2.79 6.31 16.33
C LEU A 382 1.96 5.26 17.07
N ASN A 383 1.51 5.59 18.28
CA ASN A 383 0.53 4.75 18.95
C ASN A 383 -0.87 4.91 18.32
N TRP A 384 -1.79 4.00 18.64
CA TRP A 384 -3.13 3.99 18.05
C TRP A 384 -3.93 5.29 18.31
N ARG A 385 -3.72 5.96 19.44
CA ARG A 385 -4.42 7.22 19.76
C ARG A 385 -3.93 8.35 18.87
N GLU A 386 -2.62 8.50 18.72
CA GLU A 386 -2.00 9.49 17.84
C GLU A 386 -2.39 9.25 16.38
N PHE A 387 -2.25 8.01 15.91
CA PHE A 387 -2.62 7.63 14.55
C PHE A 387 -4.11 7.90 14.28
N SER A 388 -4.98 7.52 15.21
CA SER A 388 -6.42 7.79 15.09
C SER A 388 -6.74 9.28 15.14
N PHE A 389 -6.05 10.08 15.94
CA PHE A 389 -6.25 11.53 15.98
C PHE A 389 -5.95 12.16 14.61
N VAL A 390 -4.82 11.82 14.02
CA VAL A 390 -4.44 12.32 12.69
C VAL A 390 -5.41 11.81 11.62
N GLN A 391 -5.57 10.49 11.49
CA GLN A 391 -6.32 9.90 10.37
C GLN A 391 -7.85 10.07 10.48
N SER A 392 -8.41 10.28 11.67
CA SER A 392 -9.85 10.47 11.85
C SER A 392 -10.24 11.93 12.13
N THR A 393 -9.58 12.59 13.08
CA THR A 393 -9.96 13.94 13.52
C THR A 393 -9.43 14.98 12.55
N LEU A 394 -8.11 15.06 12.36
CA LEU A 394 -7.53 15.96 11.35
C LEU A 394 -7.99 15.59 9.95
N GLY A 395 -8.18 14.29 9.69
CA GLY A 395 -8.79 13.82 8.45
C GLY A 395 -10.14 14.45 8.13
N PHE A 396 -11.03 14.52 9.12
CA PHE A 396 -12.32 15.17 8.97
C PHE A 396 -12.23 16.69 8.87
N VAL A 397 -11.32 17.31 9.62
CA VAL A 397 -11.03 18.75 9.48
C VAL A 397 -10.59 19.05 8.04
N GLY A 398 -9.73 18.21 7.45
CA GLY A 398 -9.34 18.34 6.05
C GLY A 398 -10.52 18.28 5.08
N LEU A 399 -11.47 17.37 5.30
CA LEU A 399 -12.72 17.31 4.51
C LEU A 399 -13.56 18.58 4.66
N VAL A 400 -13.72 19.10 5.89
CA VAL A 400 -14.47 20.33 6.17
C VAL A 400 -13.79 21.54 5.51
N LEU A 401 -12.48 21.71 5.66
CA LEU A 401 -11.73 22.80 5.04
C LEU A 401 -11.82 22.75 3.51
N SER A 402 -11.69 21.55 2.90
CA SER A 402 -11.85 21.37 1.45
C SER A 402 -13.28 21.73 0.99
N THR A 403 -14.27 21.45 1.84
CA THR A 403 -15.67 21.80 1.58
C THR A 403 -15.90 23.30 1.65
N LEU A 404 -15.39 23.95 2.69
CA LEU A 404 -15.46 25.40 2.84
C LEU A 404 -14.72 26.12 1.71
N HIS A 405 -13.55 25.62 1.28
CA HIS A 405 -12.84 26.11 0.09
C HIS A 405 -13.74 26.11 -1.14
N THR A 406 -14.44 25.00 -1.40
CA THR A 406 -15.30 24.87 -2.60
C THR A 406 -16.59 25.70 -2.47
N LEU A 407 -17.19 25.77 -1.28
CA LEU A 407 -18.38 26.59 -1.01
C LEU A 407 -18.08 28.08 -1.17
N THR A 408 -16.94 28.55 -0.64
CA THR A 408 -16.53 29.95 -0.76
C THR A 408 -16.04 30.29 -2.17
N TYR A 409 -15.48 29.33 -2.93
CA TYR A 409 -15.26 29.48 -4.37
C TYR A 409 -16.58 29.62 -5.16
N GLY A 410 -17.59 28.82 -4.79
CA GLY A 410 -18.92 28.84 -5.41
C GLY A 410 -19.67 30.13 -5.11
N TRP A 411 -19.67 30.61 -3.86
CA TRP A 411 -20.32 31.83 -3.40
C TRP A 411 -21.73 32.00 -4.02
N THR A 412 -22.00 33.11 -4.69
CA THR A 412 -23.25 33.39 -5.42
C THR A 412 -23.35 32.67 -6.78
N ARG A 413 -22.24 32.15 -7.32
CA ARG A 413 -22.19 31.53 -8.66
C ARG A 413 -22.99 30.23 -8.77
N ALA A 414 -23.32 29.59 -7.64
CA ALA A 414 -24.19 28.42 -7.62
C ALA A 414 -25.63 28.74 -8.02
N PHE A 415 -26.07 29.99 -7.85
CA PHE A 415 -27.43 30.45 -8.06
C PHE A 415 -27.60 31.27 -9.35
N GLU A 416 -26.51 31.51 -10.09
CA GLU A 416 -26.53 32.19 -11.39
C GLU A 416 -27.05 31.26 -12.49
N GLU A 417 -28.22 31.54 -13.07
CA GLU A 417 -28.81 30.75 -14.17
C GLU A 417 -27.87 30.64 -15.38
N SER A 418 -27.11 31.69 -15.67
CA SER A 418 -26.14 31.73 -16.78
C SER A 418 -25.03 30.66 -16.69
N ARG A 419 -24.82 30.07 -15.51
CA ARG A 419 -23.84 29.01 -15.26
C ARG A 419 -24.37 27.60 -15.58
N TYR A 420 -25.69 27.44 -15.74
CA TYR A 420 -26.39 26.18 -16.03
C TYR A 420 -26.48 25.96 -17.54
N LYS A 421 -25.38 25.45 -18.06
CA LYS A 421 -25.12 25.24 -19.48
C LYS A 421 -25.72 23.91 -19.93
N PHE A 422 -26.60 23.89 -20.95
CA PHE A 422 -27.37 22.70 -21.33
C PHE A 422 -28.11 22.04 -20.14
N TYR A 423 -28.64 22.85 -19.21
CA TYR A 423 -29.23 22.36 -17.95
C TYR A 423 -28.25 21.60 -17.04
N LEU A 424 -26.97 21.52 -17.41
CA LEU A 424 -25.93 20.91 -16.60
C LEU A 424 -25.45 21.93 -15.55
N PRO A 425 -25.53 21.60 -14.26
CA PRO A 425 -25.08 22.50 -13.21
C PRO A 425 -23.56 22.70 -13.24
N PRO A 426 -23.04 23.75 -12.60
CA PRO A 426 -21.60 23.91 -12.44
C PRO A 426 -21.00 22.73 -11.69
N THR A 427 -19.87 22.21 -12.19
CA THR A 427 -19.31 20.93 -11.71
C THR A 427 -19.05 20.91 -10.21
N PHE A 428 -18.66 22.04 -9.62
CA PHE A 428 -18.45 22.15 -8.17
C PHE A 428 -19.73 21.87 -7.35
N THR A 429 -20.91 22.24 -7.84
CA THR A 429 -22.19 21.98 -7.15
C THR A 429 -22.51 20.48 -7.13
N LEU A 430 -22.27 19.77 -8.25
CA LEU A 430 -22.43 18.32 -8.34
C LEU A 430 -21.49 17.61 -7.35
N THR A 431 -20.24 18.07 -7.25
CA THR A 431 -19.25 17.45 -6.37
C THR A 431 -19.46 17.71 -4.88
N LEU A 432 -20.18 18.77 -4.51
CA LEU A 432 -20.46 19.11 -3.12
C LEU A 432 -21.44 18.15 -2.45
N LEU A 433 -22.26 17.42 -3.21
CA LEU A 433 -23.32 16.55 -2.68
C LEU A 433 -22.79 15.51 -1.69
N VAL A 434 -21.83 14.69 -2.11
CA VAL A 434 -21.27 13.60 -1.29
C VAL A 434 -20.61 14.11 0.00
N PRO A 435 -19.68 15.08 -0.04
CA PRO A 435 -19.04 15.60 1.18
C PRO A 435 -20.02 16.28 2.13
N CYS A 436 -20.99 17.05 1.63
CA CYS A 436 -22.03 17.64 2.48
C CYS A 436 -22.85 16.57 3.21
N VAL A 437 -23.24 15.49 2.52
CA VAL A 437 -23.93 14.36 3.16
C VAL A 437 -23.06 13.72 4.24
N VAL A 438 -21.77 13.49 3.98
CA VAL A 438 -20.84 12.92 4.98
C VAL A 438 -20.68 13.82 6.19
N ILE A 439 -20.50 15.13 5.99
CA ILE A 439 -20.32 16.11 7.05
C ILE A 439 -21.59 16.20 7.91
N LEU A 440 -22.77 16.30 7.28
CA LEU A 440 -24.05 16.36 7.99
C LEU A 440 -24.30 15.08 8.79
N ALA A 441 -24.09 13.90 8.18
CA ALA A 441 -24.27 12.63 8.87
C ALA A 441 -23.29 12.46 10.04
N LYS A 442 -22.04 12.90 9.89
CA LYS A 442 -21.07 12.88 10.99
C LYS A 442 -21.42 13.89 12.09
N GLY A 443 -21.92 15.07 11.72
CA GLY A 443 -22.48 16.05 12.66
C GLY A 443 -23.62 15.47 13.49
N LEU A 444 -24.55 14.75 12.87
CA LEU A 444 -25.63 14.04 13.57
C LEU A 444 -25.08 13.02 14.57
N PHE A 445 -24.04 12.26 14.21
CA PHE A 445 -23.45 11.27 15.13
C PHE A 445 -22.62 11.86 16.27
N LEU A 446 -22.25 13.14 16.19
CA LEU A 446 -21.60 13.85 17.30
C LEU A 446 -22.61 14.29 18.37
N LEU A 447 -23.90 14.44 18.02
CA LEU A 447 -24.94 14.81 18.97
C LEU A 447 -24.98 13.84 20.16
N PRO A 448 -25.17 14.34 21.41
CA PRO A 448 -25.08 13.51 22.62
C PRO A 448 -25.96 12.26 22.62
N CYS A 449 -27.14 12.32 21.99
CA CYS A 449 -28.07 11.19 21.89
C CYS A 449 -27.48 10.00 21.10
N PHE A 450 -26.78 10.27 20.00
CA PHE A 450 -26.15 9.26 19.16
C PHE A 450 -24.76 8.88 19.68
N SER A 451 -23.93 9.86 20.02
CA SER A 451 -22.54 9.62 20.42
C SER A 451 -22.43 8.82 21.71
N ARG A 452 -23.26 9.10 22.73
CA ARG A 452 -23.30 8.32 23.98
C ARG A 452 -23.75 6.88 23.74
N ARG A 453 -24.74 6.67 22.87
CA ARG A 453 -25.22 5.32 22.53
C ARG A 453 -24.17 4.53 21.75
N LEU A 454 -23.54 5.15 20.76
CA LEU A 454 -22.47 4.54 19.96
C LEU A 454 -21.24 4.21 20.84
N SER A 455 -20.89 5.09 21.79
CA SER A 455 -19.82 4.85 22.76
C SER A 455 -20.12 3.62 23.63
N ARG A 456 -21.35 3.49 24.15
CA ARG A 456 -21.79 2.29 24.88
C ARG A 456 -21.64 1.02 24.04
N ILE A 457 -22.14 1.02 22.80
CA ILE A 457 -22.02 -0.14 21.88
C ILE A 457 -20.56 -0.51 21.65
N ARG A 458 -19.69 0.48 21.41
CA ARG A 458 -18.26 0.26 21.19
C ARG A 458 -17.54 -0.28 22.42
N ARG A 459 -18.02 0.05 23.63
CA ARG A 459 -17.58 -0.52 24.91
C ARG A 459 -18.16 -1.91 25.21
N GLY A 460 -19.02 -2.46 24.35
CA GLY A 460 -19.57 -3.82 24.50
C GLY A 460 -21.03 -3.89 24.94
N TRP A 461 -21.78 -2.78 24.91
CA TRP A 461 -23.21 -2.79 25.19
C TRP A 461 -24.00 -3.44 24.04
N GLU A 462 -24.89 -4.38 24.36
CA GLU A 462 -25.84 -4.98 23.44
C GLU A 462 -27.28 -4.60 23.79
N LYS A 463 -28.12 -4.45 22.76
CA LYS A 463 -29.56 -4.16 22.94
C LYS A 463 -30.33 -5.39 23.43
N ASP A 464 -29.95 -6.58 22.98
CA ASP A 464 -30.55 -7.86 23.37
C ASP A 464 -29.55 -8.54 24.31
N GLY A 465 -29.95 -8.94 25.53
CA GLY A 465 -29.05 -9.40 26.60
C GLY A 465 -28.32 -10.73 26.37
N ALA A 466 -28.24 -11.23 25.13
CA ALA A 466 -27.63 -12.50 24.77
C ALA A 466 -26.61 -12.32 23.64
N VAL A 467 -25.33 -12.52 23.96
CA VAL A 467 -24.23 -12.45 23.00
C VAL A 467 -24.30 -13.66 22.06
N LYS A 468 -24.86 -13.48 20.86
CA LYS A 468 -24.78 -14.48 19.78
C LYS A 468 -23.49 -14.25 18.99
N PHE A 469 -22.44 -14.99 19.34
CA PHE A 469 -21.26 -15.14 18.47
C PHE A 469 -21.66 -16.00 17.28
N THR A 470 -21.85 -15.39 16.11
CA THR A 470 -21.95 -16.16 14.86
C THR A 470 -20.53 -16.51 14.41
N LEU A 471 -20.18 -17.79 14.50
CA LEU A 471 -18.89 -18.28 14.01
C LEU A 471 -18.94 -18.36 12.47
N PRO A 472 -17.79 -18.32 11.77
CA PRO A 472 -17.74 -18.32 10.30
C PRO A 472 -18.48 -19.50 9.64
N VAL A 473 -18.62 -20.62 10.36
CA VAL A 473 -19.25 -21.86 9.88
C VAL A 473 -20.76 -21.73 9.71
N ASP A 474 -21.42 -20.83 10.46
CA ASP A 474 -22.88 -20.72 10.46
C ASP A 474 -23.44 -20.13 9.15
N CYS A 475 -22.60 -19.45 8.35
CA CYS A 475 -23.01 -18.89 7.06
C CYS A 475 -23.14 -19.98 5.98
N ALA A 476 -22.32 -21.04 6.05
CA ALA A 476 -22.40 -22.17 5.12
C ALA A 476 -23.65 -23.04 5.37
N LEU A 477 -24.13 -23.11 6.60
CA LEU A 477 -25.36 -23.83 6.96
C LEU A 477 -26.62 -23.04 6.61
N ALA A 478 -26.61 -21.71 6.74
CA ALA A 478 -27.74 -20.87 6.36
C ALA A 478 -28.01 -20.83 4.84
N GLN A 479 -26.99 -21.04 4.01
CA GLN A 479 -27.16 -21.18 2.56
C GLN A 479 -27.67 -22.57 2.14
N LYS A 480 -27.52 -23.61 2.98
CA LYS A 480 -28.06 -24.95 2.71
C LYS A 480 -29.55 -25.09 3.03
N THR A 481 -30.12 -24.23 3.86
CA THR A 481 -31.51 -24.33 4.29
C THR A 481 -32.49 -23.43 3.53
N SER A 482 -32.02 -22.58 2.60
CA SER A 482 -32.90 -21.79 1.72
C SER A 482 -33.17 -22.43 0.35
N HIS A 483 -32.76 -23.69 0.17
CA HIS A 483 -33.10 -24.53 -0.98
C HIS A 483 -33.74 -25.83 -0.50
N VAL A 484 -34.92 -25.70 0.14
CA VAL A 484 -35.96 -26.73 0.15
C VAL A 484 -37.28 -26.01 -0.10
#